data_AF-A0A3B5M2P6-F1
#
_entry.id   AF-A0A3B5M2P6-F1
#
_cell.length_a   1.000
_cell.length_b   1.000
_cell.length_c   1.000
_cell.angle_alpha   90.00
_cell.angle_beta   90.00
_cell.angle_gamma   90.00
#
_symmetry.space_group_name_H-M   'P 1'
#
loop_
_entity.id
_entity.type
_entity.pdbx_description
1 polymer ?
#
loop_
_entity_poly.entity_id
_entity_poly.type
_entity_poly.pdbx_seq_one_letter_code
_entity_poly.pdbx_strand_id
1 'polypeptide(L)'
;MVFLISILSLEFYCHLGKMELAAVSLAAATYGSGNLKRVGVILQRGVLILLLACFPCWAVLINTEPLLLAVKQSPEVARSLSNPFFFFFCHDLQAAFMYQLEGKNLRNQVCLSEESCGLTGWSLNCLQEWGLFIKLAIPSMFMICLSWWIFEVGGFLAGVISEVELGAQSIAYQLCIVAYMCPLGFSVAAPVRVGNALGAGDIKQAKLSCKVPIICACKTHSIAYVLIHDVRDIIQRVADVMLIFSFMHGVAAGVLRGAGKQLVGAIFNIVGSYFIGFPIGTTLMFAANMGITGEIKNKCKRQLEWLYCH
;
A
#
# COMPACT_ATOMS: atom_id res chain seq x y z
N MET A 1 -17.28 -14.07 -6.72
CA MET A 1 -16.71 -14.68 -5.50
C MET A 1 -15.28 -15.18 -5.69
N VAL A 2 -14.83 -15.58 -6.90
CA VAL A 2 -13.39 -15.67 -7.26
C VAL A 2 -12.64 -14.40 -6.80
N PHE A 3 -13.27 -13.26 -7.00
CA PHE A 3 -12.90 -11.94 -6.49
C PHE A 3 -12.57 -11.86 -4.98
N LEU A 4 -13.36 -12.51 -4.11
CA LEU A 4 -13.13 -12.50 -2.65
C LEU A 4 -11.85 -13.29 -2.30
N ILE A 5 -11.53 -14.30 -3.09
CA ILE A 5 -10.38 -15.17 -2.88
C ILE A 5 -9.12 -14.56 -3.47
N SER A 6 -9.19 -13.87 -4.61
CA SER A 6 -8.10 -12.98 -5.08
C SER A 6 -7.70 -11.93 -4.03
N ILE A 7 -8.70 -11.29 -3.38
CA ILE A 7 -8.48 -10.34 -2.29
C ILE A 7 -7.85 -11.01 -1.07
N LEU A 8 -8.35 -12.18 -0.65
CA LEU A 8 -7.92 -12.86 0.58
C LEU A 8 -6.56 -13.56 0.44
N SER A 9 -6.21 -14.09 -0.73
CA SER A 9 -5.03 -14.95 -0.89
C SER A 9 -3.82 -14.25 -1.51
N LEU A 10 -4.01 -13.35 -2.47
CA LEU A 10 -2.90 -12.68 -3.16
C LEU A 10 -2.63 -11.27 -2.61
N GLU A 11 -3.69 -10.50 -2.36
CA GLU A 11 -3.56 -9.10 -1.93
C GLU A 11 -3.32 -8.97 -0.43
N PHE A 12 -4.04 -9.73 0.39
CA PHE A 12 -3.79 -9.74 1.83
C PHE A 12 -2.35 -10.17 2.12
N TYR A 13 -1.81 -11.12 1.36
CA TYR A 13 -0.42 -11.56 1.44
C TYR A 13 0.58 -10.48 0.97
N CYS A 14 0.35 -9.89 -0.21
CA CYS A 14 1.15 -8.79 -0.76
C CYS A 14 1.11 -7.53 0.12
N HIS A 15 0.03 -7.30 0.86
CA HIS A 15 -0.14 -6.15 1.75
C HIS A 15 0.19 -6.42 3.20
N LEU A 16 0.23 -7.69 3.65
CA LEU A 16 0.84 -8.08 4.91
C LEU A 16 2.31 -7.65 4.96
N GLY A 17 3.02 -7.79 3.84
CA GLY A 17 4.38 -7.27 3.66
C GLY A 17 4.48 -5.78 3.98
N LYS A 18 3.41 -5.00 3.80
CA LYS A 18 3.39 -3.57 4.11
C LYS A 18 3.21 -3.25 5.59
N MET A 19 3.03 -4.25 6.46
CA MET A 19 3.25 -4.10 7.92
C MET A 19 4.71 -3.72 8.24
N GLU A 20 5.65 -4.03 7.35
CA GLU A 20 7.04 -3.54 7.40
C GLU A 20 7.09 -2.02 7.53
N LEU A 21 6.20 -1.27 6.89
CA LEU A 21 6.27 0.19 6.90
C LEU A 21 6.08 0.77 8.31
N ALA A 22 5.44 0.03 9.21
CA ALA A 22 5.40 0.35 10.63
C ALA A 22 6.74 0.09 11.32
N ALA A 23 7.42 -1.02 10.99
CA ALA A 23 8.78 -1.32 11.44
C ALA A 23 9.77 -0.24 10.99
N VAL A 24 9.70 0.17 9.72
CA VAL A 24 10.55 1.22 9.13
C VAL A 24 10.33 2.56 9.83
N SER A 25 9.08 2.93 10.10
CA SER A 25 8.76 4.21 10.77
C SER A 25 9.32 4.23 12.20
N LEU A 26 9.16 3.14 12.95
CA LEU A 26 9.68 3.01 14.31
C LEU A 26 11.21 2.94 14.34
N ALA A 27 11.83 2.21 13.39
CA ALA A 27 13.26 2.11 13.23
C ALA A 27 13.89 3.47 12.87
N ALA A 28 13.30 4.21 11.93
CA ALA A 28 13.76 5.55 11.57
C ALA A 28 13.67 6.55 12.74
N ALA A 29 12.57 6.55 13.49
CA ALA A 29 12.47 7.39 14.69
C ALA A 29 13.53 7.03 15.75
N THR A 30 13.79 5.74 15.95
CA THR A 30 14.79 5.27 16.91
C THR A 30 16.23 5.55 16.44
N TYR A 31 16.46 5.50 15.14
CA TYR A 31 17.72 5.89 14.52
C TYR A 31 18.00 7.38 14.73
N GLY A 32 17.01 8.23 14.45
CA GLY A 32 17.09 9.68 14.66
C GLY A 32 17.40 10.07 16.11
N SER A 33 16.96 9.26 17.09
CA SER A 33 17.25 9.49 18.51
C SER A 33 18.64 8.99 18.95
N GLY A 34 19.45 8.43 18.03
CA GLY A 34 20.79 7.90 18.31
C GLY A 34 20.84 6.51 18.93
N ASN A 35 19.71 5.80 19.10
CA ASN A 35 19.68 4.49 19.77
C ASN A 35 19.84 3.33 18.78
N LEU A 36 21.04 3.18 18.23
CA LEU A 36 21.35 2.22 17.15
C LEU A 36 21.11 0.75 17.56
N LYS A 37 21.43 0.37 18.80
CA LYS A 37 21.19 -1.00 19.30
C LYS A 37 19.70 -1.37 19.27
N ARG A 38 18.82 -0.43 19.60
CA ARG A 38 17.37 -0.65 19.57
C ARG A 38 16.83 -0.75 18.14
N VAL A 39 17.46 -0.09 17.17
CA VAL A 39 17.11 -0.23 15.73
C VAL A 39 17.23 -1.69 15.28
N GLY A 40 18.35 -2.35 15.59
CA GLY A 40 18.55 -3.76 15.25
C GLY A 40 17.47 -4.68 15.85
N VAL A 41 17.11 -4.47 17.12
CA VAL A 41 16.03 -5.24 17.78
C VAL A 41 14.66 -5.00 17.14
N ILE A 42 14.35 -3.75 16.75
CA ILE A 42 13.09 -3.42 16.06
C ILE A 42 13.00 -4.11 14.70
N LEU A 43 14.11 -4.13 13.94
CA LEU A 43 14.15 -4.80 12.63
C LEU A 43 14.00 -6.32 12.76
N GLN A 44 14.75 -6.95 13.69
CA GLN A 44 14.60 -8.37 13.99
C GLN A 44 13.14 -8.72 14.38
N ARG A 45 12.53 -7.90 15.24
CA ARG A 45 11.12 -8.05 15.62
C ARG A 45 10.18 -7.94 14.42
N GLY A 46 10.40 -6.97 13.53
CA GLY A 46 9.62 -6.80 12.30
C GLY A 46 9.70 -8.03 11.39
N VAL A 47 10.91 -8.58 11.20
CA VAL A 47 11.13 -9.83 10.44
C VAL A 47 10.36 -10.98 11.09
N LEU A 48 10.49 -11.17 12.41
CA LEU A 48 9.81 -12.26 13.11
C LEU A 48 8.28 -12.16 13.00
N ILE A 49 7.72 -10.97 13.23
CA ILE A 49 6.27 -10.74 13.12
C ILE A 49 5.81 -11.01 11.68
N LEU A 50 6.55 -10.58 10.68
CA LEU A 50 6.23 -10.83 9.28
C LEU A 50 6.24 -12.33 8.96
N LEU A 51 7.29 -13.06 9.37
CA LEU A 51 7.39 -14.51 9.21
C LEU A 51 6.23 -15.24 9.88
N LEU A 52 5.84 -14.81 11.08
CA LEU A 52 4.71 -15.42 11.79
C LEU A 52 3.38 -15.12 11.12
N ALA A 53 3.22 -13.90 10.60
CA ALA A 53 2.02 -13.49 9.87
C ALA A 53 1.88 -14.21 8.51
N CYS A 54 2.96 -14.79 7.97
CA CYS A 54 2.90 -15.66 6.79
C CYS A 54 2.20 -17.00 7.06
N PHE A 55 2.26 -17.57 8.27
CA PHE A 55 1.64 -18.89 8.54
C PHE A 55 0.11 -18.92 8.31
N PRO A 56 -0.69 -17.96 8.83
CA PRO A 56 -2.11 -17.88 8.50
C PRO A 56 -2.38 -17.76 7.00
N CYS A 57 -1.55 -16.99 6.28
CA CYS A 57 -1.71 -16.82 4.84
C CYS A 57 -1.40 -18.11 4.08
N TRP A 58 -0.34 -18.83 4.43
CA TRP A 58 -0.03 -20.14 3.88
C TRP A 58 -1.16 -21.14 4.17
N ALA A 59 -1.73 -21.12 5.38
CA ALA A 59 -2.87 -21.98 5.71
C ALA A 59 -4.09 -21.69 4.81
N VAL A 60 -4.40 -20.42 4.53
CA VAL A 60 -5.47 -20.06 3.58
C VAL A 60 -5.12 -20.52 2.16
N LEU A 61 -3.89 -20.28 1.70
CA LEU A 61 -3.44 -20.65 0.36
C LEU A 61 -3.52 -22.17 0.14
N ILE A 62 -3.01 -22.98 1.07
CA ILE A 62 -3.05 -24.44 1.00
C ILE A 62 -4.49 -24.96 0.92
N ASN A 63 -5.41 -24.28 1.60
CA ASN A 63 -6.82 -24.65 1.63
C ASN A 63 -7.68 -23.92 0.58
N THR A 64 -7.07 -23.33 -0.46
CA THR A 64 -7.80 -22.56 -1.47
C THR A 64 -8.84 -23.40 -2.21
N GLU A 65 -8.52 -24.61 -2.67
CA GLU A 65 -9.47 -25.51 -3.35
C GLU A 65 -10.67 -25.89 -2.45
N PRO A 66 -10.49 -26.44 -1.22
CA PRO A 66 -11.61 -26.77 -0.36
C PRO A 66 -12.43 -25.55 0.06
N LEU A 67 -11.79 -24.39 0.26
CA LEU A 67 -12.52 -23.13 0.53
C LEU A 67 -13.38 -22.70 -0.66
N LEU A 68 -12.86 -22.80 -1.89
CA LEU A 68 -13.60 -22.51 -3.14
C LEU A 68 -14.78 -23.45 -3.33
N LEU A 69 -14.59 -24.74 -3.08
CA LEU A 69 -15.65 -25.75 -3.17
C LEU A 69 -16.73 -25.54 -2.09
N ALA A 70 -16.33 -25.16 -0.87
CA ALA A 70 -17.26 -24.86 0.22
C ALA A 70 -18.18 -23.68 -0.09
N VAL A 71 -17.70 -22.67 -0.83
CA VAL A 71 -18.51 -21.56 -1.33
C VAL A 71 -19.23 -21.86 -2.65
N LYS A 72 -19.30 -23.14 -3.04
CA LYS A 72 -19.99 -23.65 -4.24
C LYS A 72 -19.43 -23.10 -5.57
N GLN A 73 -18.13 -22.82 -5.66
CA GLN A 73 -17.49 -22.55 -6.95
C GLN A 73 -17.37 -23.83 -7.78
N SER A 74 -17.30 -23.67 -9.11
CA SER A 74 -17.11 -24.81 -10.00
C SER A 74 -15.75 -25.49 -9.73
N PRO A 75 -15.69 -26.83 -9.75
CA PRO A 75 -14.46 -27.57 -9.47
C PRO A 75 -13.29 -27.21 -10.39
N GLU A 76 -13.57 -26.83 -11.64
CA GLU A 76 -12.55 -26.40 -12.61
C GLU A 76 -11.90 -25.07 -12.21
N VAL A 77 -12.71 -24.09 -11.78
CA VAL A 77 -12.20 -22.79 -11.29
C VAL A 77 -11.45 -22.97 -9.98
N ALA A 78 -11.97 -23.81 -9.08
CA ALA A 78 -11.32 -24.13 -7.81
C ALA A 78 -9.91 -24.71 -8.01
N ARG A 79 -9.79 -25.66 -8.94
CA ARG A 79 -8.52 -26.32 -9.25
C ARG A 79 -7.54 -25.41 -10.01
N SER A 80 -8.04 -24.56 -10.91
CA SER A 80 -7.22 -23.58 -11.64
C SER A 80 -6.54 -22.58 -10.70
N LEU A 81 -7.27 -22.11 -9.68
CA LEU A 81 -6.77 -21.14 -8.70
C LEU A 81 -5.92 -21.77 -7.59
N SER A 82 -6.09 -23.07 -7.31
CA SER A 82 -5.26 -23.81 -6.35
C SER A 82 -3.91 -24.27 -6.93
N ASN A 83 -3.51 -23.74 -8.09
CA ASN A 83 -2.32 -24.19 -8.79
C ASN A 83 -1.04 -23.94 -7.96
N PRO A 84 -0.14 -24.95 -7.80
CA PRO A 84 1.12 -24.82 -7.08
C PRO A 84 2.00 -23.64 -7.53
N PHE A 85 1.87 -23.15 -8.78
CA PHE A 85 2.57 -21.95 -9.25
C PHE A 85 2.30 -20.70 -8.39
N PHE A 86 1.09 -20.54 -7.85
CA PHE A 86 0.78 -19.41 -6.97
C PHE A 86 1.53 -19.47 -5.63
N PHE A 87 1.84 -20.67 -5.15
CA PHE A 87 2.61 -20.86 -3.92
C PHE A 87 4.09 -20.47 -4.11
N PHE A 88 4.68 -20.81 -5.27
CA PHE A 88 6.03 -20.38 -5.61
C PHE A 88 6.14 -18.86 -5.70
N PHE A 89 5.18 -18.21 -6.35
CA PHE A 89 5.14 -16.74 -6.43
C PHE A 89 5.04 -16.08 -5.06
N CYS A 90 4.32 -16.69 -4.11
CA CYS A 90 4.22 -16.21 -2.73
C CYS A 90 5.55 -16.38 -1.96
N HIS A 91 6.29 -17.46 -2.19
CA HIS A 91 7.58 -17.68 -1.56
C HIS A 91 8.65 -16.71 -2.09
N ASP A 92 8.69 -16.48 -3.41
CA ASP A 92 9.61 -15.50 -4.03
C ASP A 92 9.32 -14.08 -3.55
N LEU A 93 8.04 -13.75 -3.35
CA LEU A 93 7.63 -12.47 -2.79
C LEU A 93 8.16 -12.30 -1.34
N GLN A 94 8.11 -13.36 -0.52
CA GLN A 94 8.65 -13.35 0.84
C GLN A 94 10.18 -13.18 0.88
N ALA A 95 10.89 -13.82 -0.05
CA ALA A 95 12.34 -13.64 -0.21
C ALA A 95 12.71 -12.24 -0.70
N ALA A 96 11.96 -11.69 -1.67
CA ALA A 96 12.14 -10.32 -2.13
C ALA A 96 11.85 -9.28 -1.03
N PHE A 97 10.94 -9.59 -0.09
CA PHE A 97 10.63 -8.71 1.05
C PHE A 97 11.69 -8.73 2.16
N MET A 98 12.23 -9.91 2.51
CA MET A 98 13.42 -9.99 3.37
C MET A 98 14.57 -9.18 2.76
N TYR A 99 14.73 -9.24 1.44
CA TYR A 99 15.71 -8.44 0.71
C TYR A 99 15.40 -6.93 0.69
N GLN A 100 14.13 -6.50 0.79
CA GLN A 100 13.77 -5.08 0.91
C GLN A 100 14.01 -4.52 2.31
N LEU A 101 13.70 -5.30 3.36
CA LEU A 101 14.09 -5.02 4.74
C LEU A 101 15.61 -4.86 4.88
N GLU A 102 16.37 -5.65 4.12
CA GLU A 102 17.84 -5.60 4.02
C GLU A 102 18.35 -4.63 2.93
N GLY A 103 17.45 -4.08 2.10
CA GLY A 103 17.75 -3.50 0.79
C GLY A 103 17.84 -1.97 0.77
N LYS A 104 19.08 -1.48 0.64
CA LYS A 104 19.51 -0.15 0.15
C LYS A 104 19.05 1.14 0.87
N ASN A 105 17.84 1.25 1.42
CA ASN A 105 17.43 2.48 2.15
C ASN A 105 18.01 2.54 3.57
N LEU A 106 18.11 1.40 4.25
CA LEU A 106 18.76 1.26 5.55
C LEU A 106 20.28 1.02 5.44
N ARG A 107 20.79 0.65 4.26
CA ARG A 107 22.23 0.37 4.06
C ARG A 107 23.12 1.59 4.36
N ASN A 108 22.67 2.80 4.02
CA ASN A 108 23.42 4.02 4.33
C ASN A 108 23.25 4.50 5.78
N GLN A 109 22.24 4.01 6.51
CA GLN A 109 21.99 4.39 7.91
C GLN A 109 22.52 3.36 8.91
N VAL A 110 22.40 2.07 8.59
CA VAL A 110 22.68 0.92 9.47
C VAL A 110 24.10 0.36 9.26
N CYS A 111 24.69 0.46 8.05
CA CYS A 111 26.02 -0.10 7.77
C CYS A 111 27.22 0.78 8.20
N LEU A 112 27.02 1.90 8.91
CA LEU A 112 28.13 2.58 9.60
C LEU A 112 28.48 1.93 10.95
N SER A 113 27.78 0.88 11.35
CA SER A 113 28.22 -0.01 12.43
C SER A 113 28.18 -1.45 11.91
N GLU A 114 29.34 -2.00 11.57
CA GLU A 114 29.51 -3.43 11.28
C GLU A 114 28.96 -4.32 12.44
N GLU A 115 28.81 -3.78 13.65
CA GLU A 115 28.16 -4.45 14.79
C GLU A 115 26.63 -4.61 14.68
N SER A 116 25.91 -3.74 13.95
CA SER A 116 24.43 -3.79 13.91
C SER A 116 23.87 -4.66 12.80
N CYS A 117 24.71 -5.04 11.82
CA CYS A 117 24.35 -5.97 10.74
C CYS A 117 24.81 -7.41 11.04
N GLY A 118 25.23 -7.67 12.28
CA GLY A 118 25.78 -8.95 12.69
C GLY A 118 24.78 -10.08 12.55
N LEU A 119 25.12 -11.02 11.67
CA LEU A 119 24.92 -12.47 11.80
C LEU A 119 25.38 -13.06 13.16
N THR A 120 25.41 -12.28 14.24
CA THR A 120 25.85 -12.66 15.59
C THR A 120 24.72 -13.16 16.50
N GLY A 121 23.50 -13.29 15.95
CA GLY A 121 22.40 -14.01 16.58
C GLY A 121 21.13 -13.18 16.79
N TRP A 122 19.99 -13.87 16.83
CA TRP A 122 18.70 -13.29 17.21
C TRP A 122 18.73 -12.85 18.68
N SER A 123 18.34 -11.61 18.97
CA SER A 123 18.17 -11.16 20.35
C SER A 123 16.79 -11.55 20.89
N LEU A 124 16.73 -12.15 22.08
CA LEU A 124 15.45 -12.44 22.76
C LEU A 124 14.60 -11.18 23.03
N ASN A 125 15.21 -9.99 23.00
CA ASN A 125 14.51 -8.71 23.12
C ASN A 125 13.58 -8.44 21.92
N CYS A 126 13.72 -9.17 20.80
CA CYS A 126 12.77 -9.10 19.69
C CYS A 126 11.38 -9.63 20.08
N LEU A 127 11.28 -10.50 21.10
CA LEU A 127 10.03 -11.07 21.59
C LEU A 127 9.23 -10.12 22.52
N GLN A 128 9.80 -8.97 22.91
CA GLN A 128 9.16 -8.02 23.81
C GLN A 128 8.51 -6.84 23.07
N GLU A 129 7.64 -6.06 23.74
CA GLU A 129 7.03 -4.81 23.22
C GLU A 129 6.24 -4.93 21.89
N TRP A 130 5.60 -6.08 21.64
CA TRP A 130 4.81 -6.28 20.41
C TRP A 130 3.60 -5.34 20.32
N GLY A 131 3.05 -4.92 21.46
CA GLY A 131 1.88 -4.04 21.50
C GLY A 131 2.07 -2.72 20.74
N LEU A 132 3.25 -2.08 20.86
CA LEU A 132 3.54 -0.85 20.12
C LEU A 132 3.65 -1.12 18.61
N PHE A 133 4.31 -2.21 18.24
CA PHE A 133 4.45 -2.60 16.84
C PHE A 133 3.08 -2.88 16.20
N ILE A 134 2.26 -3.71 16.84
CA ILE A 134 0.92 -4.07 16.36
C ILE A 134 0.00 -2.85 16.28
N LYS A 135 0.08 -1.92 17.24
CA LYS A 135 -0.67 -0.65 17.23
C LYS A 135 -0.33 0.24 16.03
N LEU A 136 0.89 0.15 15.49
CA LEU A 136 1.28 0.87 14.28
C LEU A 136 1.04 0.03 13.01
N ALA A 137 1.31 -1.28 13.06
CA ALA A 137 1.25 -2.19 11.93
C ALA A 137 -0.18 -2.42 11.44
N ILE A 138 -1.14 -2.69 12.34
CA ILE A 138 -2.54 -2.96 11.95
C ILE A 138 -3.15 -1.77 11.21
N PRO A 139 -3.11 -0.52 11.72
CA PRO A 139 -3.69 0.59 10.97
C PRO A 139 -2.90 0.93 9.71
N SER A 140 -1.58 0.70 9.67
CA SER A 140 -0.79 0.85 8.43
C SER A 140 -1.24 -0.15 7.36
N MET A 141 -1.47 -1.41 7.76
CA MET A 141 -2.01 -2.45 6.88
C MET A 141 -3.37 -2.03 6.32
N PHE A 142 -4.34 -1.68 7.18
CA PHE A 142 -5.66 -1.24 6.73
C PHE A 142 -5.60 0.00 5.85
N MET A 143 -4.83 1.01 6.24
CA MET A 143 -4.67 2.23 5.47
C MET A 143 -4.28 1.94 4.01
N ILE A 144 -3.41 0.94 3.81
CA ILE A 144 -2.99 0.53 2.47
C ILE A 144 -4.02 -0.41 1.85
N CYS A 145 -4.39 -1.53 2.49
CA CYS A 145 -5.33 -2.51 1.93
C CYS A 145 -6.63 -1.86 1.45
N LEU A 146 -7.22 -0.98 2.25
CA LEU A 146 -8.45 -0.26 1.90
C LEU A 146 -8.29 0.60 0.64
N SER A 147 -7.10 1.14 0.38
CA SER A 147 -6.85 1.91 -0.85
C SER A 147 -6.78 1.03 -2.10
N TRP A 148 -6.44 -0.25 -1.97
CA TRP A 148 -6.35 -1.20 -3.08
C TRP A 148 -7.66 -1.95 -3.29
N TRP A 149 -8.25 -2.46 -2.22
CA TRP A 149 -9.51 -3.21 -2.26
C TRP A 149 -10.66 -2.44 -2.89
N ILE A 150 -10.67 -1.11 -2.81
CA ILE A 150 -11.69 -0.30 -3.47
C ILE A 150 -11.61 -0.40 -5.01
N PHE A 151 -10.41 -0.52 -5.59
CA PHE A 151 -10.24 -0.68 -7.04
C PHE A 151 -10.71 -2.05 -7.51
N GLU A 152 -10.42 -3.06 -6.71
CA GLU A 152 -10.92 -4.41 -6.93
C GLU A 152 -12.44 -4.39 -6.94
N VAL A 153 -13.09 -3.76 -5.95
CA VAL A 153 -14.56 -3.72 -5.89
C VAL A 153 -15.11 -3.03 -7.13
N GLY A 154 -14.46 -1.97 -7.61
CA GLY A 154 -14.77 -1.34 -8.90
C GLY A 154 -14.65 -2.31 -10.08
N GLY A 155 -13.58 -3.11 -10.15
CA GLY A 155 -13.41 -4.18 -11.14
C GLY A 155 -14.53 -5.21 -11.12
N PHE A 156 -14.94 -5.65 -9.92
CA PHE A 156 -16.08 -6.56 -9.78
C PHE A 156 -17.38 -5.92 -10.33
N LEU A 157 -17.65 -4.67 -9.96
CA LEU A 157 -18.85 -3.98 -10.39
C LEU A 157 -18.87 -3.68 -11.89
N ALA A 158 -17.72 -3.34 -12.48
CA ALA A 158 -17.56 -3.22 -13.93
C ALA A 158 -17.89 -4.52 -14.66
N GLY A 159 -17.46 -5.67 -14.11
CA GLY A 159 -17.79 -7.00 -14.63
C GLY A 159 -19.27 -7.36 -14.53
N VAL A 160 -20.03 -6.77 -13.60
CA VAL A 160 -21.50 -6.92 -13.54
C VAL A 160 -22.18 -6.15 -14.68
N ILE A 161 -21.58 -5.08 -15.20
CA ILE A 161 -22.15 -4.27 -16.28
C ILE A 161 -21.93 -4.95 -17.63
N SER A 162 -20.67 -5.18 -18.01
CA SER A 162 -20.34 -5.89 -19.25
C SER A 162 -18.86 -6.31 -19.29
N GLU A 163 -18.54 -7.27 -20.16
CA GLU A 163 -17.15 -7.67 -20.43
C GLU A 163 -16.31 -6.53 -21.02
N VAL A 164 -16.93 -5.65 -21.81
CA VAL A 164 -16.25 -4.49 -22.42
C VAL A 164 -15.84 -3.48 -21.35
N GLU A 165 -16.74 -3.20 -20.40
CA GLU A 165 -16.44 -2.35 -19.26
C GLU A 165 -15.31 -2.99 -18.42
N LEU A 166 -15.44 -4.28 -18.05
CA LEU A 166 -14.38 -4.97 -17.31
C LEU A 166 -12.99 -4.89 -17.98
N GLY A 167 -12.95 -5.03 -19.32
CA GLY A 167 -11.73 -4.84 -20.10
C GLY A 167 -11.17 -3.42 -20.01
N ALA A 168 -12.03 -2.41 -20.11
CA ALA A 168 -11.65 -1.01 -19.96
C ALA A 168 -11.11 -0.68 -18.56
N GLN A 169 -11.76 -1.19 -17.50
CA GLN A 169 -11.30 -1.02 -16.11
C GLN A 169 -9.93 -1.66 -15.89
N SER A 170 -9.71 -2.84 -16.47
CA SER A 170 -8.42 -3.56 -16.35
C SER A 170 -7.27 -2.76 -16.98
N ILE A 171 -7.48 -2.20 -18.18
CA ILE A 171 -6.49 -1.34 -18.84
C ILE A 171 -6.24 -0.07 -18.03
N ALA A 172 -7.30 0.59 -17.54
CA ALA A 172 -7.18 1.78 -16.71
C ALA A 172 -6.42 1.51 -15.42
N TYR A 173 -6.69 0.37 -14.76
CA TYR A 173 -5.99 -0.05 -13.55
C TYR A 173 -4.50 -0.28 -13.79
N GLN A 174 -4.12 -0.96 -14.87
CA GLN A 174 -2.71 -1.18 -15.22
C GLN A 174 -1.97 0.14 -15.47
N LEU A 175 -2.58 1.09 -16.19
CA LEU A 175 -2.02 2.42 -16.39
C LEU A 175 -1.86 3.19 -15.06
N CYS A 176 -2.83 3.06 -14.16
CA CYS A 176 -2.74 3.65 -12.82
C CYS A 176 -1.58 3.06 -12.01
N ILE A 177 -1.37 1.75 -12.05
CA ILE A 177 -0.25 1.08 -11.36
C ILE A 177 1.10 1.60 -11.86
N VAL A 178 1.28 1.68 -13.18
CA VAL A 178 2.54 2.18 -13.78
C VAL A 178 2.82 3.60 -13.32
N ALA A 179 1.80 4.46 -13.34
CA ALA A 179 1.95 5.82 -12.85
C ALA A 179 2.17 5.91 -11.34
N TYR A 180 1.63 4.97 -10.56
CA TYR A 180 1.80 4.90 -9.12
C TYR A 180 3.21 4.48 -8.67
N MET A 181 4.06 3.96 -9.56
CA MET A 181 5.44 3.58 -9.20
C MET A 181 6.30 4.77 -8.75
N CYS A 182 6.13 5.93 -9.38
CA CYS A 182 6.82 7.16 -8.97
C CYS A 182 6.41 7.65 -7.56
N PRO A 183 5.11 7.84 -7.24
CA PRO A 183 4.69 8.27 -5.91
C PRO A 183 4.92 7.20 -4.85
N LEU A 184 4.92 5.91 -5.22
CA LEU A 184 5.32 4.84 -4.31
C LEU A 184 6.75 5.06 -3.80
N GLY A 185 7.68 5.46 -4.67
CA GLY A 185 9.05 5.81 -4.27
C GLY A 185 9.10 6.90 -3.19
N PHE A 186 8.36 7.99 -3.37
CA PHE A 186 8.23 9.05 -2.36
C PHE A 186 7.54 8.56 -1.08
N SER A 187 6.52 7.69 -1.21
CA SER A 187 5.79 7.08 -0.09
C SER A 187 6.66 6.18 0.79
N VAL A 188 7.70 5.58 0.23
CA VAL A 188 8.69 4.77 0.96
C VAL A 188 9.79 5.66 1.56
N ALA A 189 10.21 6.73 0.87
CA ALA A 189 11.26 7.64 1.36
C ALA A 189 10.77 8.62 2.45
N ALA A 190 9.53 9.09 2.37
CA ALA A 190 8.97 10.06 3.31
C ALA A 190 8.95 9.55 4.78
N PRO A 191 8.51 8.32 5.09
CA PRO A 191 8.53 7.80 6.45
C PRO A 191 9.90 7.86 7.11
N VAL A 192 10.95 7.52 6.37
CA VAL A 192 12.33 7.51 6.87
C VAL A 192 12.76 8.93 7.24
N ARG A 193 12.59 9.90 6.33
CA ARG A 193 13.00 11.29 6.58
C ARG A 193 12.23 11.96 7.71
N VAL A 194 10.91 11.73 7.77
CA VAL A 194 10.04 12.27 8.81
C VAL A 194 10.37 11.61 10.16
N GLY A 195 10.48 10.28 10.20
CA GLY A 195 10.83 9.52 11.39
C GLY A 195 12.17 9.95 11.97
N ASN A 196 13.23 10.03 11.15
CA ASN A 196 14.56 10.44 11.60
C ASN A 196 14.56 11.85 12.21
N ALA A 197 13.89 12.82 11.57
CA ALA A 197 13.84 14.19 12.07
C ALA A 197 13.03 14.31 13.38
N LEU A 198 11.92 13.56 13.49
CA LEU A 198 11.15 13.47 14.73
C LEU A 198 11.94 12.80 15.85
N GLY A 199 12.68 11.73 15.54
CA GLY A 199 13.55 11.02 16.47
C GLY A 199 14.68 11.88 17.02
N ALA A 200 15.24 12.76 16.19
CA ALA A 200 16.27 13.72 16.57
C ALA A 200 15.72 14.92 17.38
N GLY A 201 14.41 15.05 17.53
CA GLY A 201 13.77 16.20 18.17
C GLY A 201 13.79 17.49 17.32
N ASP A 202 14.21 17.43 16.06
CA ASP A 202 14.25 18.60 15.17
C ASP A 202 12.90 18.81 14.48
N ILE A 203 12.06 19.62 15.12
CA ILE A 203 10.72 19.95 14.65
C ILE A 203 10.75 20.74 13.32
N LYS A 204 11.79 21.57 13.08
CA LYS A 204 11.91 22.34 11.84
C LYS A 204 12.18 21.40 10.68
N GLN A 205 13.15 20.49 10.85
CA GLN A 205 13.46 19.47 9.86
C GLN A 205 12.31 18.48 9.67
N ALA A 206 11.59 18.11 10.72
CA ALA A 206 10.43 17.23 10.59
C ALA A 206 9.32 17.85 9.72
N LYS A 207 8.99 19.13 9.94
CA LYS A 207 8.03 19.87 9.12
C LYS A 207 8.49 19.97 7.66
N LEU A 208 9.77 20.21 7.43
CA LEU A 208 10.34 20.25 6.07
C LEU A 208 10.25 18.87 5.39
N SER A 209 10.63 17.81 6.11
CA SER A 209 10.55 16.42 5.63
C SER A 209 9.12 15.97 5.32
N CYS A 210 8.09 16.56 5.93
CA CYS A 210 6.70 16.35 5.54
C CYS A 210 6.36 17.05 4.22
N LYS A 211 6.84 18.29 4.02
CA LYS A 211 6.47 19.14 2.86
C LYS A 211 7.21 18.75 1.57
N VAL A 212 8.50 18.47 1.66
CA VAL A 212 9.36 18.17 0.50
C VAL A 212 8.82 17.05 -0.39
N PRO A 213 8.46 15.85 0.11
CA PRO A 213 7.98 14.78 -0.76
C PRO A 213 6.65 15.14 -1.44
N ILE A 214 5.78 15.92 -0.78
CA ILE A 214 4.53 16.41 -1.38
C ILE A 214 4.84 17.38 -2.53
N ILE A 215 5.73 18.34 -2.32
CA ILE A 215 6.13 19.29 -3.38
C ILE A 215 6.81 18.57 -4.55
N CYS A 216 7.70 17.61 -4.27
CA CYS A 216 8.34 16.78 -5.29
C CYS A 216 7.33 15.96 -6.08
N ALA A 217 6.33 15.38 -5.41
CA ALA A 217 5.25 14.63 -6.05
C ALA A 217 4.42 15.54 -6.98
N CYS A 218 4.09 16.76 -6.56
CA CYS A 218 3.38 17.73 -7.40
C CYS A 218 4.18 18.13 -8.64
N LYS A 219 5.51 18.27 -8.54
CA LYS A 219 6.38 18.62 -9.69
C LYS A 219 6.63 17.45 -10.64
N THR A 220 6.81 16.24 -10.11
CA THR A 220 7.02 15.03 -10.93
C THR A 220 5.76 14.61 -11.67
N HIS A 221 4.58 14.92 -11.12
CA HIS A 221 3.32 14.77 -11.82
C HIS A 221 3.31 15.49 -13.19
N SER A 222 3.86 16.71 -13.26
CA SER A 222 3.97 17.47 -14.51
C SER A 222 4.83 16.79 -15.58
N ILE A 223 5.82 15.99 -15.19
CA ILE A 223 6.70 15.26 -16.12
C ILE A 223 6.05 13.94 -16.58
N ALA A 224 5.40 13.22 -15.65
CA ALA A 224 4.63 12.03 -15.98
C ALA A 224 3.44 12.35 -16.90
N TYR A 225 2.82 13.52 -16.71
CA TYR A 225 1.78 14.06 -17.60
C TYR A 225 2.29 14.20 -19.04
N VAL A 226 3.49 14.77 -19.25
CA VAL A 226 4.09 14.92 -20.60
C VAL A 226 4.39 13.56 -21.25
N LEU A 227 4.85 12.57 -20.49
CA LEU A 227 5.15 11.21 -20.99
C LEU A 227 3.90 10.42 -21.43
N ILE A 228 2.74 10.69 -20.82
CA ILE A 228 1.47 10.00 -21.12
C ILE A 228 0.67 10.77 -22.19
N HIS A 229 0.83 12.09 -22.26
CA HIS A 229 0.13 12.94 -23.23
C HIS A 229 0.43 12.57 -24.69
N ASP A 230 1.65 12.12 -24.97
CA ASP A 230 2.10 11.76 -26.34
C ASP A 230 1.51 10.43 -26.86
N VAL A 231 0.86 9.63 -26.00
CA VAL A 231 0.47 8.24 -26.32
C VAL A 231 -1.03 8.04 -26.54
N ARG A 232 -1.95 9.01 -26.29
CA ARG A 232 -3.38 8.81 -26.63
C ARG A 232 -4.29 10.05 -26.62
N ASP A 233 -4.93 10.31 -27.77
CA ASP A 233 -6.12 11.17 -27.97
C ASP A 233 -7.47 10.57 -27.47
N ILE A 234 -7.46 9.49 -26.68
CA ILE A 234 -8.69 8.72 -26.35
C ILE A 234 -9.11 8.79 -24.86
N ILE A 235 -8.29 9.29 -23.92
CA ILE A 235 -8.60 9.25 -22.46
C ILE A 235 -8.39 10.63 -21.80
N GLN A 236 -8.83 11.70 -22.45
CA GLN A 236 -8.33 13.07 -22.25
C GLN A 236 -8.97 13.90 -21.10
N ARG A 237 -9.27 13.30 -19.94
CA ARG A 237 -9.63 14.08 -18.72
C ARG A 237 -9.76 13.20 -17.48
N VAL A 238 -10.05 11.94 -17.71
CA VAL A 238 -10.31 10.92 -16.70
C VAL A 238 -8.99 10.37 -16.14
N ALA A 239 -7.98 10.21 -17.00
CA ALA A 239 -6.62 9.82 -16.59
C ALA A 239 -5.92 10.92 -15.78
N ASP A 240 -6.03 12.18 -16.21
CA ASP A 240 -5.32 13.31 -15.59
C ASP A 240 -5.64 13.46 -14.11
N VAL A 241 -6.91 13.33 -13.74
CA VAL A 241 -7.33 13.54 -12.35
C VAL A 241 -7.07 12.29 -11.48
N MET A 242 -7.17 11.07 -12.01
CA MET A 242 -6.72 9.86 -11.30
C MET A 242 -5.23 9.91 -10.96
N LEU A 243 -4.42 10.46 -11.87
CA LEU A 243 -2.97 10.57 -11.73
C LEU A 243 -2.56 11.60 -10.67
N ILE A 244 -3.21 12.77 -10.65
CA ILE A 244 -2.94 13.82 -9.64
C ILE A 244 -3.24 13.31 -8.22
N PHE A 245 -4.40 12.67 -8.05
CA PHE A 245 -4.87 12.24 -6.73
C PHE A 245 -4.11 11.03 -6.18
N SER A 246 -3.82 10.04 -7.02
CA SER A 246 -3.06 8.85 -6.61
C SER A 246 -1.64 9.24 -6.13
N PHE A 247 -1.05 10.27 -6.75
CA PHE A 247 0.25 10.81 -6.33
C PHE A 247 0.21 11.44 -4.94
N MET A 248 -0.73 12.36 -4.69
CA MET A 248 -0.79 13.05 -3.40
C MET A 248 -1.21 12.14 -2.26
N HIS A 249 -2.18 11.25 -2.48
CA HIS A 249 -2.66 10.30 -1.47
C HIS A 249 -1.55 9.34 -1.03
N GLY A 250 -0.80 8.74 -1.97
CA GLY A 250 0.29 7.83 -1.68
C GLY A 250 1.43 8.50 -0.88
N VAL A 251 1.78 9.73 -1.23
CA VAL A 251 2.86 10.47 -0.55
C VAL A 251 2.43 10.92 0.85
N ALA A 252 1.22 11.48 0.99
CA ALA A 252 0.67 11.88 2.29
C ALA A 252 0.55 10.68 3.23
N ALA A 253 0.17 9.50 2.70
CA ALA A 253 0.17 8.26 3.45
C ALA A 253 1.56 7.90 4.00
N GLY A 254 2.61 8.08 3.20
CA GLY A 254 4.00 7.91 3.66
C GLY A 254 4.39 8.87 4.78
N VAL A 255 4.01 10.14 4.67
CA VAL A 255 4.25 11.15 5.71
C VAL A 255 3.55 10.78 7.03
N LEU A 256 2.29 10.36 6.97
CA LEU A 256 1.52 9.95 8.15
C LEU A 256 2.13 8.72 8.84
N ARG A 257 2.63 7.75 8.08
CA ARG A 257 3.36 6.59 8.63
C ARG A 257 4.65 7.03 9.35
N GLY A 258 5.45 7.90 8.72
CA GLY A 258 6.66 8.46 9.35
C GLY A 258 6.39 9.22 10.65
N ALA A 259 5.23 9.87 10.74
CA ALA A 259 4.79 10.56 11.95
C ALA A 259 4.14 9.64 13.00
N GLY A 260 4.02 8.33 12.74
CA GLY A 260 3.32 7.37 13.60
C GLY A 260 1.80 7.57 13.67
N LYS A 261 1.22 8.33 12.73
CA LYS A 261 -0.20 8.69 12.66
C LYS A 261 -1.00 7.90 11.62
N GLN A 262 -0.58 6.67 11.32
CA GLN A 262 -1.24 5.80 10.34
C GLN A 262 -2.72 5.51 10.65
N LEU A 263 -3.16 5.53 11.92
CA LEU A 263 -4.58 5.38 12.27
C LEU A 263 -5.43 6.52 11.70
N VAL A 264 -4.94 7.76 11.78
CA VAL A 264 -5.63 8.94 11.22
C VAL A 264 -5.79 8.78 9.70
N GLY A 265 -4.72 8.33 9.04
CA GLY A 265 -4.75 8.03 7.61
C GLY A 265 -5.73 6.92 7.23
N ALA A 266 -5.80 5.84 8.04
CA ALA A 266 -6.76 4.76 7.84
C ALA A 266 -8.21 5.27 7.95
N ILE A 267 -8.52 6.07 8.97
CA ILE A 267 -9.86 6.65 9.15
C ILE A 267 -10.24 7.53 7.95
N PHE A 268 -9.35 8.43 7.52
CA PHE A 268 -9.60 9.27 6.35
C PHE A 268 -9.84 8.45 5.08
N ASN A 269 -9.08 7.37 4.88
CA ASN A 269 -9.28 6.49 3.74
C ASN A 269 -10.65 5.78 3.79
N ILE A 270 -11.07 5.27 4.95
CA ILE A 270 -12.40 4.64 5.13
C ILE A 270 -13.50 5.66 4.81
N VAL A 271 -13.47 6.82 5.45
CA VAL A 271 -14.52 7.83 5.29
C VAL A 271 -14.57 8.34 3.85
N GLY A 272 -13.42 8.74 3.31
CA GLY A 272 -13.33 9.31 1.96
C GLY A 272 -13.67 8.30 0.86
N SER A 273 -13.07 7.11 0.92
CA SER A 273 -13.17 6.13 -0.18
C SER A 273 -14.43 5.27 -0.08
N TYR A 274 -14.83 4.82 1.11
CA TYR A 274 -15.91 3.84 1.27
C TYR A 274 -17.26 4.46 1.64
N PHE A 275 -17.29 5.52 2.46
CA PHE A 275 -18.56 6.15 2.84
C PHE A 275 -19.00 7.25 1.89
N ILE A 276 -18.06 7.88 1.18
CA ILE A 276 -18.36 8.99 0.27
C ILE A 276 -18.10 8.57 -1.19
N GLY A 277 -16.87 8.15 -1.49
CA GLY A 277 -16.46 7.81 -2.85
C GLY A 277 -17.26 6.64 -3.44
N PHE A 278 -17.40 5.56 -2.68
CA PHE A 278 -18.06 4.35 -3.15
C PHE A 278 -19.57 4.52 -3.44
N PRO A 279 -20.41 5.07 -2.54
CA PRO A 279 -21.84 5.20 -2.82
C PRO A 279 -22.12 6.13 -4.00
N ILE A 280 -21.39 7.24 -4.11
CA ILE A 280 -21.57 8.15 -5.23
C ILE A 280 -21.04 7.53 -6.53
N GLY A 281 -19.90 6.81 -6.48
CA GLY A 281 -19.32 6.13 -7.64
C GLY A 281 -20.28 5.08 -8.20
N THR A 282 -20.80 4.20 -7.34
CA THR A 282 -21.80 3.19 -7.71
C THR A 282 -23.10 3.80 -8.23
N THR A 283 -23.57 4.90 -7.63
CA THR A 283 -24.76 5.62 -8.11
C THR A 283 -24.54 6.18 -9.52
N LEU A 284 -23.39 6.81 -9.81
CA LEU A 284 -23.11 7.29 -11.16
C LEU A 284 -22.93 6.15 -12.16
N MET A 285 -22.33 5.05 -11.73
CA MET A 285 -22.06 3.90 -12.57
C MET A 285 -23.36 3.22 -13.04
N PHE A 286 -24.31 3.00 -12.13
CA PHE A 286 -25.57 2.29 -12.42
C PHE A 286 -26.77 3.22 -12.67
N ALA A 287 -27.02 4.21 -11.82
CA ALA A 287 -28.24 5.02 -11.90
C ALA A 287 -28.16 6.11 -12.99
N ALA A 288 -26.96 6.67 -13.23
CA ALA A 288 -26.74 7.62 -14.33
C ALA A 288 -26.32 6.93 -15.64
N ASN A 289 -26.25 5.60 -15.66
CA ASN A 289 -25.87 4.78 -16.81
C ASN A 289 -24.54 5.22 -17.47
N MET A 290 -23.61 5.75 -16.66
CA MET A 290 -22.34 6.28 -17.15
C MET A 290 -21.24 5.22 -17.30
N GLY A 291 -21.55 3.96 -16.97
CA GLY A 291 -20.55 2.88 -16.92
C GLY A 291 -19.37 3.25 -16.02
N ILE A 292 -18.19 2.73 -16.32
CA ILE A 292 -16.95 3.00 -15.57
C ILE A 292 -16.60 4.49 -15.54
N THR A 293 -17.03 5.26 -16.53
CA THR A 293 -16.81 6.72 -16.56
C THR A 293 -17.43 7.40 -15.33
N GLY A 294 -18.53 6.87 -14.79
CA GLY A 294 -19.17 7.36 -13.56
C GLY A 294 -18.33 7.12 -12.31
N GLU A 295 -17.80 5.91 -12.15
CA GLU A 295 -16.91 5.56 -11.03
C GLU A 295 -15.64 6.43 -11.05
N ILE A 296 -15.03 6.57 -12.23
CA ILE A 296 -13.79 7.33 -12.35
C ILE A 296 -14.03 8.84 -12.16
N LYS A 297 -15.10 9.42 -12.75
CA LYS A 297 -15.40 10.86 -12.59
C LYS A 297 -15.71 11.26 -11.14
N ASN A 298 -16.33 10.38 -10.35
CA ASN A 298 -16.64 10.72 -8.96
C ASN A 298 -15.41 10.75 -8.04
N LYS A 299 -14.49 9.78 -8.21
CA LYS A 299 -13.20 9.78 -7.49
C LYS A 299 -12.45 11.11 -7.72
N CYS A 300 -12.65 11.71 -8.89
CA CYS A 300 -12.02 12.93 -9.34
C CYS A 300 -12.63 14.25 -8.80
N LYS A 301 -13.96 14.35 -8.63
CA LYS A 301 -14.62 15.66 -8.38
C LYS A 301 -14.56 16.13 -6.91
N ARG A 302 -14.58 15.24 -5.91
CA ARG A 302 -14.93 15.63 -4.53
C ARG A 302 -13.87 15.48 -3.44
N GLN A 303 -12.74 14.80 -3.69
CA GLN A 303 -11.58 14.97 -2.82
C GLN A 303 -10.90 16.35 -3.03
N LEU A 304 -11.20 17.04 -4.13
CA LEU A 304 -10.78 18.42 -4.45
C LEU A 304 -11.50 19.45 -3.56
N GLU A 305 -12.80 19.26 -3.28
CA GLU A 305 -13.59 20.18 -2.45
C GLU A 305 -13.21 20.12 -0.96
N TRP A 306 -12.69 18.98 -0.47
CA TRP A 306 -12.33 18.82 0.95
C TRP A 306 -10.91 19.29 1.31
N LEU A 307 -9.94 19.20 0.39
CA LEU A 307 -8.55 19.64 0.61
C LEU A 307 -8.34 21.15 0.39
N TYR A 308 -9.24 21.82 -0.36
CA TYR A 308 -9.24 23.29 -0.46
C TYR A 308 -9.99 23.98 0.68
N CYS A 309 -10.67 23.23 1.54
CA CYS A 309 -11.42 23.80 2.65
C CYS A 309 -10.63 23.82 3.96
N HIS A 310 -9.56 23.03 4.16
CA HIS A 310 -8.79 22.94 5.41
C HIS A 310 -7.27 22.86 5.20
#